data_AF-A0A7Y3A2A0-F1
#
_entry.id   AF-A0A7Y3A2A0-F1
#
_cell.length_a   1.000
_cell.length_b   1.000
_cell.length_c   1.000
_cell.angle_alpha   90.00
_cell.angle_beta   90.00
_cell.angle_gamma   90.00
#
_symmetry.space_group_name_H-M   'P 1'
#
loop_
_entity.id
_entity.type
_entity.pdbx_description
1 polymer ?
#
loop_
_entity_poly.entity_id
_entity_poly.type
_entity_poly.pdbx_seq_one_letter_code
_entity_poly.pdbx_strand_id
1 'polypeptide(L)'
;MKDNKPVIYWLLTGCILIFIMVLIGGITRLTHSGLSMSDYDLISGTIPPLNEAEWEEAFELYKQYPEYQKLNYNFTIQDFKSIYFWEWLHRVFGRVIGLVFIFPFMYFLVRKRLSRETIKKTIVLLFLGGFQGFLGWYM
;
A
#
# COMPACT_ATOMS: atom_id res chain seq x y z
N MET A 1 33.13 -8.72 5.18
CA MET A 1 31.79 -8.28 4.74
C MET A 1 31.37 -9.15 3.56
N LYS A 2 30.27 -9.90 3.64
CA LYS A 2 29.83 -10.75 2.51
C LYS A 2 28.44 -10.34 2.05
N ASP A 3 28.19 -9.03 1.98
CA ASP A 3 27.02 -8.50 1.27
C ASP A 3 27.33 -8.60 -0.22
N ASN A 4 26.77 -9.63 -0.87
CA ASN A 4 27.01 -9.93 -2.27
C ASN A 4 26.16 -9.00 -3.17
N LYS A 5 26.56 -8.79 -4.43
CA LYS A 5 25.81 -7.96 -5.42
C LYS A 5 24.27 -8.15 -5.40
N PRO A 6 23.71 -9.38 -5.25
CA PRO A 6 22.26 -9.58 -5.16
C PRO A 6 21.58 -8.90 -3.96
N VAL A 7 22.26 -8.82 -2.81
CA VAL A 7 21.72 -8.16 -1.61
C VAL A 7 21.65 -6.65 -1.85
N ILE A 8 22.67 -6.08 -2.50
CA ILE A 8 22.71 -4.66 -2.85
C ILE A 8 21.58 -4.31 -3.82
N TYR A 9 21.42 -5.09 -4.90
CA TYR A 9 20.33 -4.85 -5.84
C TYR A 9 18.96 -4.96 -5.18
N TRP A 10 18.76 -5.93 -4.29
CA TRP A 10 17.51 -6.05 -3.53
C TRP A 10 17.23 -4.81 -2.68
N LEU A 11 18.21 -4.32 -1.91
CA LEU A 11 18.06 -3.11 -1.10
C LEU A 11 17.80 -1.86 -1.96
N LEU A 12 18.49 -1.71 -3.10
CA LEU A 12 18.25 -0.62 -4.05
C LEU A 12 16.85 -0.67 -4.67
N THR A 13 16.37 -1.88 -5.00
CA THR A 13 14.99 -2.07 -5.48
C THR A 13 14.01 -1.60 -4.42
N GLY A 14 14.29 -1.92 -3.15
CA GLY A 14 13.53 -1.43 -2.00
C GLY A 14 13.46 0.09 -1.91
N CYS A 15 14.60 0.79 -2.10
CA CYS A 15 14.63 2.26 -2.12
C CYS A 15 13.73 2.84 -3.23
N ILE A 16 13.81 2.28 -4.44
CA ILE A 16 12.98 2.73 -5.58
C ILE A 16 11.50 2.51 -5.30
N LEU A 17 11.14 1.35 -4.75
CA LEU A 17 9.75 1.04 -4.40
C LEU A 17 9.22 1.99 -3.32
N ILE A 18 9.99 2.26 -2.26
CA ILE A 18 9.59 3.21 -1.22
C ILE A 18 9.39 4.61 -1.82
N PHE A 19 10.28 5.05 -2.71
CA PHE A 19 10.12 6.33 -3.40
C PHE A 19 8.80 6.41 -4.18
N ILE A 20 8.47 5.38 -4.97
CA ILE A 20 7.21 5.32 -5.71
C ILE A 20 6.01 5.29 -4.76
N MET A 21 6.09 4.56 -3.65
CA MET A 21 5.02 4.50 -2.63
C MET A 21 4.73 5.88 -2.04
N VAL A 22 5.77 6.67 -1.76
CA VAL A 22 5.62 8.05 -1.27
C VAL A 22 4.92 8.93 -2.32
N LEU A 23 5.23 8.78 -3.61
CA LEU A 23 4.54 9.52 -4.67
C LEU A 23 3.06 9.13 -4.76
N ILE A 24 2.75 7.83 -4.77
CA ILE A 24 1.37 7.32 -4.84
C ILE A 24 0.56 7.78 -3.61
N GLY A 25 1.14 7.68 -2.41
CA GLY A 25 0.52 8.16 -1.18
C GLY A 25 0.31 9.68 -1.18
N GLY A 26 1.27 10.44 -1.73
CA GLY A 26 1.14 11.88 -1.93
C GLY A 26 -0.03 12.25 -2.85
N ILE A 27 -0.18 11.54 -3.98
CA ILE A 27 -1.32 11.71 -4.89
C ILE A 27 -2.63 11.41 -4.15
N THR A 28 -2.73 10.24 -3.51
CA THR A 28 -3.91 9.80 -2.73
C THR A 28 -4.34 10.86 -1.71
N ARG A 29 -3.37 11.51 -1.06
CA ARG A 29 -3.64 12.58 -0.08
C ARG A 29 -4.14 13.87 -0.71
N LEU A 30 -3.57 14.28 -1.85
CA LEU A 30 -3.91 15.51 -2.57
C LEU A 30 -5.24 15.39 -3.32
N THR A 31 -5.61 14.18 -3.74
CA THR A 31 -6.90 13.88 -4.41
C THR A 31 -8.03 13.57 -3.44
N HIS A 32 -7.80 13.63 -2.12
CA HIS A 32 -8.80 13.28 -1.10
C HIS A 32 -9.37 11.87 -1.31
N SER A 33 -8.49 10.94 -1.68
CA SER A 33 -8.82 9.54 -1.95
C SER A 33 -8.75 8.67 -0.71
N GLY A 34 -8.34 9.19 0.45
CA GLY A 34 -7.94 8.35 1.59
C GLY A 34 -9.06 7.54 2.23
N LEU A 35 -10.33 7.92 2.04
CA LEU A 35 -11.50 7.25 2.62
C LEU A 35 -12.46 6.70 1.54
N SER A 36 -11.99 6.56 0.31
CA SER A 36 -12.80 6.10 -0.83
C SER A 36 -13.07 4.58 -0.83
N MET A 37 -12.20 3.79 -0.19
CA MET A 37 -12.38 2.36 0.09
C MET A 37 -12.86 2.18 1.53
N SER A 38 -14.15 2.38 1.72
CA SER A 38 -14.78 2.37 3.05
C SER A 38 -15.05 0.97 3.61
N ASP A 39 -15.04 -0.07 2.77
CA ASP A 39 -15.31 -1.44 3.18
C ASP A 39 -14.00 -2.17 3.56
N TYR A 40 -13.88 -2.56 4.82
CA TYR A 40 -12.62 -3.03 5.43
C TYR A 40 -12.44 -4.54 5.35
N ASP A 41 -12.63 -5.12 4.17
CA ASP A 41 -12.30 -6.51 3.97
C ASP A 41 -10.80 -6.67 3.65
N LEU A 42 -10.05 -7.27 4.59
CA LEU A 42 -8.61 -7.52 4.46
C LEU A 42 -8.24 -8.33 3.20
N ILE A 43 -9.16 -9.17 2.70
CA ILE A 43 -8.95 -10.03 1.53
C ILE A 43 -9.62 -9.43 0.29
N SER A 44 -10.90 -9.01 0.38
CA SER A 44 -11.69 -8.44 -0.72
C SER A 44 -11.13 -7.11 -1.22
N GLY A 45 -10.55 -6.28 -0.34
CA GLY A 45 -9.95 -4.99 -0.69
C GLY A 45 -8.66 -5.06 -1.54
N THR A 46 -8.33 -6.23 -2.09
CA THR A 46 -7.29 -6.40 -3.11
C THR A 46 -7.87 -6.34 -4.53
N ILE A 47 -9.13 -6.70 -4.70
CA ILE A 47 -9.83 -6.72 -5.99
C ILE A 47 -10.81 -5.54 -6.00
N PRO A 48 -10.70 -4.59 -6.94
CA PRO A 48 -11.68 -3.51 -7.06
C PRO A 48 -13.03 -4.08 -7.55
N PRO A 49 -14.16 -3.36 -7.34
CA PRO A 49 -15.46 -3.77 -7.85
C PRO A 49 -15.40 -4.12 -9.34
N LEU A 50 -15.96 -5.26 -9.70
CA LEU A 50 -15.81 -5.88 -11.02
C LEU A 50 -16.99 -5.59 -11.96
N ASN A 51 -18.15 -5.25 -11.40
CA ASN A 51 -19.37 -4.96 -12.15
C ASN A 51 -20.02 -3.65 -11.67
N GLU A 52 -21.00 -3.17 -12.43
CA GLU A 52 -21.71 -1.92 -12.11
C GLU A 52 -22.41 -2.01 -10.75
N ALA A 53 -23.15 -3.07 -10.44
CA ALA A 53 -23.83 -3.19 -9.15
C ALA A 53 -22.90 -3.01 -7.94
N GLU A 54 -21.71 -3.63 -7.96
CA GLU A 54 -20.69 -3.48 -6.90
C GLU A 54 -20.10 -2.07 -6.84
N TRP A 55 -19.91 -1.40 -7.99
CA TRP A 55 -19.43 -0.02 -8.03
C TRP A 55 -20.45 0.95 -7.44
N GLU A 56 -21.72 0.75 -7.75
CA GLU A 56 -22.83 1.53 -7.22
C GLU A 56 -22.98 1.33 -5.71
N GLU A 57 -22.87 0.09 -5.21
CA GLU A 57 -22.88 -0.21 -3.77
C GLU A 57 -21.72 0.48 -3.03
N ALA A 58 -20.50 0.35 -3.54
CA ALA A 58 -19.33 1.02 -2.97
C ALA A 58 -19.48 2.55 -2.99
N PHE A 59 -20.08 3.11 -4.04
CA PHE A 59 -20.31 4.54 -4.14
C PHE A 59 -21.40 5.01 -3.16
N GLU A 60 -22.51 4.28 -3.02
CA GLU A 60 -23.54 4.58 -2.02
C GLU A 60 -22.99 4.51 -0.59
N LEU A 61 -22.09 3.57 -0.30
CA LEU A 61 -21.37 3.53 0.97
C LEU A 61 -20.51 4.79 1.15
N TYR A 62 -19.72 5.17 0.14
CA TYR A 62 -18.88 6.36 0.17
C TYR A 62 -19.68 7.66 0.44
N LYS A 63 -20.90 7.78 -0.10
CA LYS A 63 -21.79 8.93 0.13
C LYS A 63 -22.16 9.15 1.61
N GLN A 64 -22.09 8.10 2.43
CA GLN A 64 -22.36 8.17 3.87
C GLN A 64 -21.21 8.81 4.65
N TYR A 65 -20.01 8.89 4.06
CA TYR A 65 -18.83 9.43 4.73
C TYR A 65 -18.76 10.96 4.69
N PRO A 66 -18.18 11.60 5.72
CA PRO A 66 -18.03 13.05 5.76
C PRO A 66 -17.23 13.63 4.59
N GLU A 67 -16.31 12.85 3.99
CA GLU A 67 -15.49 13.32 2.86
C GLU A 67 -16.35 13.56 1.62
N TYR A 68 -17.29 12.66 1.32
CA TYR A 68 -18.29 12.93 0.28
C TYR A 68 -19.17 14.12 0.66
N GLN A 69 -19.74 14.13 1.86
CA GLN A 69 -20.71 15.17 2.26
C GLN A 69 -20.12 16.58 2.30
N LYS A 70 -18.81 16.73 2.58
CA LYS A 70 -18.16 18.04 2.75
C LYS A 70 -17.34 18.49 1.55
N LEU A 71 -16.67 17.56 0.86
CA LEU A 71 -15.70 17.89 -0.20
C LEU A 71 -16.16 17.39 -1.57
N ASN A 72 -16.69 16.17 -1.65
CA ASN A 72 -16.96 15.48 -2.92
C ASN A 72 -18.46 15.29 -3.22
N TYR A 73 -19.33 16.14 -2.68
CA TYR A 73 -20.79 15.95 -2.67
C TYR A 73 -21.44 15.94 -4.07
N ASN A 74 -20.73 16.45 -5.06
CA ASN A 74 -21.14 16.53 -6.46
C ASN A 74 -20.44 15.49 -7.35
N PHE A 75 -19.66 14.58 -6.78
CA PHE A 75 -18.97 13.55 -7.55
C PHE A 75 -19.98 12.64 -8.24
N THR A 76 -19.67 12.30 -9.49
CA THR A 76 -20.30 11.20 -10.20
C THR A 76 -19.61 9.89 -9.84
N ILE A 77 -20.19 8.77 -10.26
CA ILE A 77 -19.54 7.47 -10.08
C ILE A 77 -18.19 7.38 -10.82
N GLN A 78 -18.01 8.13 -11.91
CA GLN A 78 -16.74 8.16 -12.63
C GLN A 78 -15.65 8.90 -11.85
N ASP A 79 -16.02 9.96 -11.13
CA ASP A 79 -15.10 10.67 -10.23
C ASP A 79 -14.74 9.79 -9.04
N PHE A 80 -15.72 9.07 -8.49
CA PHE A 80 -15.51 8.07 -7.43
C PHE A 80 -14.53 6.96 -7.85
N LYS A 81 -14.71 6.37 -9.04
CA LYS A 81 -13.78 5.35 -9.59
C LYS A 81 -12.34 5.87 -9.67
N SER A 82 -12.17 7.16 -9.97
CA SER A 82 -10.84 7.78 -10.06
C SER A 82 -10.17 7.90 -8.69
N ILE A 83 -10.89 8.35 -7.66
CA ILE A 83 -10.32 8.43 -6.31
C ILE A 83 -10.10 7.04 -5.70
N TYR A 84 -11.02 6.10 -5.95
CA TYR A 84 -10.93 4.70 -5.53
C TYR A 84 -9.68 4.04 -6.10
N PHE A 85 -9.38 4.28 -7.39
CA PHE A 85 -8.19 3.74 -8.04
C PHE A 85 -6.89 4.14 -7.31
N TRP A 86 -6.75 5.40 -6.91
CA TRP A 86 -5.54 5.87 -6.23
C TRP A 86 -5.37 5.23 -4.86
N GLU A 87 -6.44 5.12 -4.09
CA GLU A 87 -6.39 4.46 -2.80
C GLU A 87 -6.11 2.96 -2.93
N TRP A 88 -6.79 2.29 -3.86
CA TRP A 88 -6.56 0.88 -4.18
C TRP A 88 -5.11 0.64 -4.60
N LEU A 89 -4.59 1.44 -5.52
CA LEU A 89 -3.21 1.36 -5.99
C LEU A 89 -2.23 1.55 -4.84
N HIS A 90 -2.45 2.53 -3.97
CA HIS A 90 -1.65 2.78 -2.78
C HIS A 90 -1.63 1.55 -1.85
N ARG A 91 -2.80 0.97 -1.54
CA ARG A 91 -2.93 -0.21 -0.67
C ARG A 91 -2.26 -1.44 -1.29
N VAL A 92 -2.52 -1.73 -2.56
CA VAL A 92 -1.92 -2.87 -3.28
C VAL A 92 -0.41 -2.72 -3.38
N PHE A 93 0.09 -1.53 -3.70
CA PHE A 93 1.53 -1.27 -3.80
C PHE A 93 2.24 -1.46 -2.46
N GLY A 94 1.63 -1.02 -1.35
CA GLY A 94 2.12 -1.31 0.00
C GLY A 94 2.24 -2.81 0.29
N ARG A 95 1.27 -3.62 -0.12
CA ARG A 95 1.33 -5.09 0.01
C ARG A 95 2.46 -5.68 -0.82
N VAL A 96 2.63 -5.26 -2.08
CA VAL A 96 3.72 -5.70 -2.96
C VAL A 96 5.09 -5.39 -2.34
N ILE A 97 5.27 -4.20 -1.75
CA ILE A 97 6.50 -3.84 -1.03
C ILE A 97 6.76 -4.82 0.12
N GLY A 98 5.73 -5.12 0.92
CA GLY A 98 5.83 -6.12 1.99
C GLY A 98 6.36 -7.45 1.49
N LEU A 99 5.81 -7.98 0.38
CA LEU A 99 6.25 -9.25 -0.21
C LEU A 99 7.70 -9.18 -0.75
N VAL A 100 8.05 -8.09 -1.46
CA VAL A 100 9.40 -7.87 -2.03
C VAL A 100 10.47 -7.69 -0.94
N PHE A 101 10.10 -7.29 0.27
CA PHE A 101 11.03 -7.24 1.39
C PHE A 101 11.06 -8.55 2.19
N ILE A 102 9.91 -9.14 2.51
CA ILE A 102 9.83 -10.34 3.36
C ILE A 102 10.44 -11.57 2.68
N PHE A 103 10.07 -11.87 1.42
CA PHE A 103 10.54 -13.09 0.75
C PHE A 103 12.06 -13.11 0.51
N PRO A 104 12.68 -12.06 -0.08
CA PRO A 104 14.12 -12.06 -0.28
C PRO A 104 14.89 -11.97 1.03
N PHE A 105 14.37 -11.29 2.06
CA PHE A 105 14.98 -11.29 3.39
C PHE A 105 15.07 -12.72 3.94
N MET A 106 13.96 -13.47 3.95
CA MET A 106 13.96 -14.87 4.38
C MET A 106 14.93 -15.73 3.56
N TYR A 107 14.92 -15.56 2.24
CA TYR A 107 15.85 -16.27 1.35
C TYR A 107 17.31 -15.98 1.69
N PHE A 108 17.71 -14.71 1.82
CA PHE A 108 19.09 -14.34 2.13
C PHE A 108 19.50 -14.73 3.56
N LEU A 109 18.54 -14.75 4.49
CA LEU A 109 18.74 -15.21 5.87
C LEU A 109 19.08 -16.71 5.89
N VAL A 110 18.25 -17.55 5.26
CA VAL A 110 18.48 -19.01 5.18
C VAL A 110 19.79 -19.33 4.45
N ARG A 111 20.11 -18.58 3.39
CA ARG A 111 21.37 -18.75 2.63
C ARG A 111 22.60 -18.17 3.33
N LYS A 112 22.46 -17.62 4.55
CA LYS A 112 23.54 -16.97 5.33
C LYS A 112 24.31 -15.92 4.52
N ARG A 113 23.59 -15.18 3.65
CA ARG A 113 24.14 -14.15 2.76
C ARG A 113 24.12 -12.74 3.35
N LEU A 114 23.60 -12.58 4.57
CA LEU A 114 23.48 -11.30 5.26
C LEU A 114 24.48 -11.21 6.42
N SER A 115 25.11 -10.06 6.60
CA SER A 115 25.88 -9.77 7.81
C SER A 115 24.96 -9.63 9.04
N ARG A 116 25.49 -9.82 10.26
CA ARG A 116 24.72 -9.61 11.50
C ARG A 116 24.13 -8.20 11.60
N GLU A 117 24.84 -7.20 11.10
CA GLU A 117 24.36 -5.82 11.08
C GLU A 117 23.23 -5.62 10.08
N THR A 118 23.38 -6.17 8.87
CA THR A 118 22.34 -6.11 7.83
C THR A 118 21.06 -6.76 8.33
N ILE A 119 21.15 -7.92 8.99
CA ILE A 119 19.99 -8.61 9.58
C ILE A 119 19.27 -7.70 10.58
N LYS A 120 19.99 -7.11 11.55
CA LYS A 120 19.39 -6.21 12.56
C LYS A 120 18.69 -5.02 11.90
N LYS A 121 19.37 -4.35 10.95
CA LYS A 121 18.83 -3.19 10.22
C LYS A 121 17.57 -3.57 9.44
N THR A 122 17.58 -4.69 8.73
CA THR A 122 16.40 -5.15 7.96
C THR A 122 15.24 -5.55 8.85
N ILE A 123 15.49 -6.20 10.01
CA ILE A 123 14.41 -6.51 10.97
C ILE A 123 13.72 -5.23 11.44
N VAL A 124 14.49 -4.19 11.79
CA VAL A 124 13.94 -2.88 12.16
C VAL A 124 13.13 -2.29 11.00
N LEU A 125 13.63 -2.33 9.77
CA LEU A 125 12.90 -1.84 8.59
C LEU A 125 11.60 -2.60 8.35
N LEU A 126 11.60 -3.94 8.48
CA LEU A 126 10.40 -4.77 8.34
C LEU A 126 9.38 -4.47 9.44
N PHE A 127 9.84 -4.28 10.67
CA PHE A 127 8.98 -3.90 11.78
C PHE A 127 8.35 -2.52 11.55
N LEU A 128 9.15 -1.51 11.20
CA LEU A 128 8.66 -0.16 10.93
C LEU A 128 7.72 -0.12 9.72
N GLY A 129 8.04 -0.85 8.64
CA GLY A 129 7.18 -0.96 7.47
C GLY A 129 5.87 -1.68 7.77
N GLY A 130 5.92 -2.77 8.53
CA GLY A 130 4.71 -3.47 9.00
C GLY A 130 3.85 -2.60 9.90
N PHE A 131 4.48 -1.84 10.82
CA PHE A 131 3.80 -0.88 11.67
C PHE A 131 3.17 0.26 10.88
N GLN A 132 3.84 0.74 9.82
CA GLN A 132 3.26 1.73 8.91
C GLN A 132 2.04 1.17 8.18
N GLY A 133 2.09 -0.07 7.71
CA GLY A 133 0.93 -0.75 7.11
C GLY A 133 -0.24 -0.89 8.10
N PHE A 134 0.07 -1.21 9.37
CA PHE A 134 -0.92 -1.25 10.44
C PHE A 134 -1.56 0.12 10.71
N LEU A 135 -0.77 1.19 10.79
CA LEU A 135 -1.29 2.55 10.93
C LEU A 135 -2.17 2.94 9.74
N GLY A 136 -1.77 2.54 8.53
CA GLY A 136 -2.55 2.74 7.30
C GLY A 136 -3.89 2.00 7.27
N TRP A 137 -4.03 0.91 8.03
CA TRP A 137 -5.29 0.20 8.21
C TRP A 137 -6.13 0.75 9.36
N TYR A 138 -5.50 1.25 10.42
CA TYR A 138 -6.21 1.81 11.58
C TYR A 138 -6.91 3.13 11.29
N MET A 139 -6.34 3.94 10.39
CA MET A 139 -6.90 5.20 9.94
C MET A 139 -8.06 5.02 8.96
#